data_AF-A0A0N8KP26-F1
#
_entry.id   AF-A0A0N8KP26-F1
#
_cell.length_a   1.000
_cell.length_b   1.000
_cell.length_c   1.000
_cell.angle_alpha   90.00
_cell.angle_beta   90.00
_cell.angle_gamma   90.00
#
_symmetry.space_group_name_H-M   'P 1'
#
loop_
_entity.id
_entity.type
_entity.pdbx_description
1 polymer ?
#
loop_
_entity_poly.entity_id
_entity_poly.type
_entity_poly.pdbx_seq_one_letter_code
_entity_poly.pdbx_strand_id
1 'polypeptide(L)'
;MILKASEGRADDIGALEALLTEPITAEQRTAIETEIYALQQGVRGERETAHILDRIYGHSERIAVIHDLRIADGLGGYVQFDHILLHRFLKRVAVLETKNFSGRISKNEHDEWAVWYPNRRQPVDIPNPVAQADRAARLLQIWLEAHQHSAAFRRVEGWVIVPPTCKIDRTRIGTGIRIVKVDNFHERWTDDVSFADATGFLTSISPAQLGTVGAQLISQHVPPDYAWRKRFSVAEMASSEIAPTPVVSEQPTKVETSADLITEAATFSPEGQVIVQLRGGGTHADHPEQAHEDEREPAENSEAGQQDAQPEKKRTKSAVKASALIPVIEGISERVLPDGRVAFLAQTGTPAAEVLAAICKGRAIWNPRFRNWLCAEERATEIRKALVAQEAGAPS
;
A
#
# COMPACT_ATOMS: atom_id res chain seq x y z
N MET A 1 -7.21 7.87 -13.61
CA MET A 1 -8.25 7.08 -14.31
C MET A 1 -8.74 6.04 -13.34
N ILE A 2 -10.04 5.79 -13.31
CA ILE A 2 -10.63 4.70 -12.51
C ILE A 2 -10.84 3.52 -13.44
N LEU A 3 -10.23 2.38 -13.13
CA LEU A 3 -10.31 1.17 -13.95
C LEU A 3 -11.35 0.18 -13.41
N LYS A 4 -11.55 0.13 -12.09
CA LYS A 4 -12.67 -0.57 -11.44
C LYS A 4 -13.22 0.36 -10.36
N ALA A 5 -14.51 0.68 -10.45
CA ALA A 5 -15.20 1.49 -9.45
C ALA A 5 -15.46 0.66 -8.18
N SER A 6 -15.67 1.35 -7.05
CA SER A 6 -16.09 0.68 -5.83
C SER A 6 -17.54 0.20 -5.97
N GLU A 7 -17.78 -1.06 -5.63
CA GLU A 7 -19.09 -1.73 -5.72
C GLU A 7 -19.80 -1.74 -4.36
N GLY A 8 -19.07 -1.46 -3.28
CA GLY A 8 -19.60 -1.51 -1.92
C GLY A 8 -20.12 -2.91 -1.57
N ARG A 9 -21.06 -2.99 -0.62
CA ARG A 9 -21.61 -4.28 -0.15
C ARG A 9 -23.13 -4.24 0.05
N ALA A 10 -23.84 -3.54 -0.83
CA ALA A 10 -25.29 -3.39 -0.72
C ALA A 10 -26.01 -4.75 -0.82
N ASP A 11 -25.55 -5.63 -1.71
CA ASP A 11 -26.16 -6.95 -1.93
C ASP A 11 -26.00 -7.86 -0.70
N ASP A 12 -24.82 -7.83 -0.05
CA ASP A 12 -24.59 -8.56 1.20
C ASP A 12 -25.51 -8.09 2.34
N ILE A 13 -25.62 -6.76 2.49
CA ILE A 13 -26.50 -6.16 3.50
C ILE A 13 -27.94 -6.56 3.23
N GLY A 14 -28.39 -6.48 1.97
CA GLY A 14 -29.74 -6.91 1.57
C GLY A 14 -29.98 -8.40 1.80
N ALA A 15 -28.99 -9.25 1.55
CA ALA A 15 -29.09 -10.68 1.84
C ALA A 15 -29.24 -10.96 3.34
N LEU A 16 -28.48 -10.27 4.19
CA LEU A 16 -28.58 -10.40 5.65
C LEU A 16 -29.90 -9.85 6.19
N GLU A 17 -30.38 -8.71 5.66
CA GLU A 17 -31.69 -8.15 6.00
C GLU A 17 -32.82 -9.11 5.63
N ALA A 18 -32.72 -9.82 4.50
CA ALA A 18 -33.68 -10.86 4.13
C ALA A 18 -33.69 -12.01 5.14
N LEU A 19 -32.53 -12.46 5.65
CA LEU A 19 -32.47 -13.49 6.70
C LEU A 19 -33.20 -13.09 7.99
N LEU A 20 -33.23 -11.79 8.33
CA LEU A 20 -33.96 -11.30 9.51
C LEU A 20 -35.48 -11.44 9.41
N THR A 21 -36.00 -11.67 8.19
CA THR A 21 -37.43 -11.91 7.93
C THR A 21 -37.82 -13.39 8.03
N GLU A 22 -36.84 -14.29 8.04
CA GLU A 22 -37.05 -15.74 8.15
C GLU A 22 -37.32 -16.18 9.61
N PRO A 23 -37.88 -17.38 9.83
CA PRO A 23 -38.02 -17.94 11.18
C PRO A 23 -36.66 -18.30 11.77
N ILE A 24 -36.10 -17.38 12.56
CA ILE A 24 -34.78 -17.48 13.20
C ILE A 24 -34.87 -17.33 14.73
N THR A 25 -33.88 -17.85 15.45
CA THR A 25 -33.78 -17.67 16.91
C THR A 25 -33.35 -16.25 17.30
N ALA A 26 -33.54 -15.87 18.57
CA ALA A 26 -33.09 -14.57 19.08
C ALA A 26 -31.56 -14.41 19.02
N GLU A 27 -30.82 -15.50 19.21
CA GLU A 27 -29.36 -15.53 19.11
C GLU A 27 -28.91 -15.29 17.67
N GLN A 28 -29.53 -15.97 16.70
CA GLN A 28 -29.28 -15.77 15.26
C GLN A 28 -29.58 -14.34 14.85
N ARG A 29 -30.72 -13.79 15.28
CA ARG A 29 -31.09 -12.39 15.01
C ARG A 29 -30.01 -11.43 15.51
N THR A 30 -29.58 -11.58 16.76
CA THR A 30 -28.54 -10.73 17.36
C THR A 30 -27.21 -10.83 16.59
N ALA A 31 -26.83 -12.04 16.17
CA ALA A 31 -25.61 -12.27 15.40
C ALA A 31 -25.67 -11.62 14.01
N ILE A 32 -26.80 -11.77 13.30
CA ILE A 32 -27.01 -11.16 11.98
C ILE A 32 -27.03 -9.62 12.08
N GLU A 33 -27.73 -9.05 13.06
CA GLU A 33 -27.77 -7.60 13.28
C GLU A 33 -26.37 -7.04 13.59
N THR A 34 -25.58 -7.77 14.39
CA THR A 34 -24.20 -7.41 14.69
C THR A 34 -23.32 -7.41 13.43
N GLU A 35 -23.50 -8.41 12.56
CA GLU A 35 -22.78 -8.50 11.28
C GLU A 35 -23.17 -7.35 10.35
N ILE A 36 -24.47 -7.07 10.19
CA ILE A 36 -24.97 -5.94 9.39
C ILE A 36 -24.34 -4.63 9.89
N TYR A 37 -24.33 -4.41 11.20
CA TYR A 37 -23.73 -3.23 11.79
C TYR A 37 -22.22 -3.15 11.47
N ALA A 38 -21.48 -4.24 11.62
CA ALA A 38 -20.05 -4.30 11.31
C ALA A 38 -19.78 -4.00 9.82
N LEU A 39 -20.54 -4.61 8.92
CA LEU A 39 -20.45 -4.37 7.48
C LEU A 39 -20.72 -2.92 7.11
N GLN A 40 -21.78 -2.32 7.66
CA GLN A 40 -22.11 -0.92 7.42
C GLN A 40 -21.00 0.03 7.89
N GLN A 41 -20.35 -0.25 9.04
CA GLN A 41 -19.21 0.55 9.50
C GLN A 41 -17.99 0.42 8.58
N GLY A 42 -17.71 -0.78 8.06
CA GLY A 42 -16.65 -1.00 7.07
C GLY A 42 -16.90 -0.26 5.77
N VAL A 43 -18.05 -0.53 5.15
CA VAL A 43 -18.48 0.07 3.87
C VAL A 43 -18.46 1.59 3.91
N ARG A 44 -18.83 2.20 5.04
CA ARG A 44 -18.78 3.66 5.18
C ARG A 44 -17.36 4.22 5.01
N GLY A 45 -16.37 3.59 5.66
CA GLY A 45 -14.97 4.03 5.59
C GLY A 45 -14.37 3.80 4.21
N GLU A 46 -14.65 2.65 3.61
CA GLU A 46 -14.22 2.30 2.24
C GLU A 46 -14.84 3.27 1.21
N ARG A 47 -16.14 3.57 1.32
CA ARG A 47 -16.83 4.50 0.42
C ARG A 47 -16.30 5.92 0.52
N GLU A 48 -16.04 6.42 1.73
CA GLU A 48 -15.45 7.75 1.92
C GLU A 48 -14.05 7.82 1.29
N THR A 49 -13.25 6.77 1.50
CA THR A 49 -11.89 6.67 0.93
C THR A 49 -11.94 6.61 -0.59
N ALA A 50 -12.76 5.72 -1.16
CA ALA A 50 -12.97 5.60 -2.61
C ALA A 50 -13.39 6.94 -3.23
N HIS A 51 -14.36 7.64 -2.62
CA HIS A 51 -14.81 8.94 -3.10
C HIS A 51 -13.69 9.99 -3.14
N ILE A 52 -12.81 10.02 -2.15
CA ILE A 52 -11.67 10.95 -2.11
C ILE A 52 -10.65 10.57 -3.19
N LEU A 53 -10.32 9.28 -3.31
CA LEU A 53 -9.39 8.78 -4.33
C LEU A 53 -9.90 9.06 -5.74
N ASP A 54 -11.20 8.83 -6.00
CA ASP A 54 -11.85 9.09 -7.29
C ASP A 54 -11.78 10.57 -7.65
N ARG A 55 -11.99 11.45 -6.68
CA ARG A 55 -11.89 12.89 -6.90
C ARG A 55 -10.46 13.33 -7.24
N ILE A 56 -9.46 12.77 -6.56
CA ILE A 56 -8.04 13.13 -6.78
C ILE A 56 -7.53 12.53 -8.10
N TYR A 57 -7.89 11.29 -8.41
CA TYR A 57 -7.25 10.50 -9.46
C TYR A 57 -8.15 10.19 -10.66
N GLY A 58 -9.45 10.48 -10.61
CA GLY A 58 -10.41 10.08 -11.64
C GLY A 58 -10.01 10.48 -13.07
N HIS A 59 -9.48 11.68 -13.22
CA HIS A 59 -9.00 12.22 -14.50
C HIS A 59 -7.48 12.10 -14.72
N SER A 60 -6.75 11.44 -13.80
CA SER A 60 -5.30 11.29 -13.91
C SER A 60 -4.93 10.32 -15.03
N GLU A 61 -4.04 10.73 -15.94
CA GLU A 61 -3.40 9.80 -16.87
C GLU A 61 -2.20 9.09 -16.25
N ARG A 62 -1.76 9.52 -15.06
CA ARG A 62 -0.53 9.04 -14.41
C ARG A 62 -0.80 7.88 -13.46
N ILE A 63 -1.99 7.88 -12.89
CA ILE A 63 -2.41 6.99 -11.83
C ILE A 63 -3.69 6.29 -12.26
N ALA A 64 -3.67 4.97 -12.22
CA ALA A 64 -4.86 4.14 -12.33
C ALA A 64 -5.29 3.67 -10.94
N VAL A 65 -6.59 3.69 -10.68
CA VAL A 65 -7.20 3.22 -9.43
C VAL A 65 -8.08 2.00 -9.72
N ILE A 66 -7.97 0.99 -8.86
CA ILE A 66 -8.77 -0.24 -8.89
C ILE A 66 -9.31 -0.44 -7.47
N HIS A 67 -10.63 -0.45 -7.31
CA HIS A 67 -11.31 -0.70 -6.04
C HIS A 67 -11.82 -2.14 -5.94
N ASP A 68 -11.93 -2.65 -4.73
CA ASP A 68 -12.60 -3.90 -4.38
C ASP A 68 -12.11 -5.09 -5.22
N LEU A 69 -10.78 -5.26 -5.29
CA LEU A 69 -10.17 -6.34 -6.05
C LEU A 69 -9.91 -7.55 -5.15
N ARG A 70 -10.49 -8.68 -5.52
CA ARG A 70 -10.26 -9.97 -4.87
C ARG A 70 -9.58 -10.95 -5.82
N ILE A 71 -8.43 -11.49 -5.46
CA ILE A 71 -7.70 -12.47 -6.28
C ILE A 71 -7.39 -13.73 -5.47
N ALA A 72 -7.25 -14.87 -6.14
CA ALA A 72 -6.77 -16.10 -5.49
C ALA A 72 -5.30 -15.95 -5.05
N ASP A 73 -4.95 -16.50 -3.89
CA ASP A 73 -3.58 -16.42 -3.34
C ASP A 73 -2.66 -17.56 -3.83
N GLY A 74 -3.21 -18.54 -4.55
CA GLY A 74 -2.51 -19.74 -5.04
C GLY A 74 -2.36 -20.86 -4.00
N LEU A 75 -2.86 -20.67 -2.77
CA LEU A 75 -2.83 -21.63 -1.66
C LEU A 75 -4.24 -22.14 -1.29
N GLY A 76 -5.24 -21.85 -2.12
CA GLY A 76 -6.65 -22.19 -1.88
C GLY A 76 -7.40 -21.10 -1.12
N GLY A 77 -6.77 -19.95 -0.85
CA GLY A 77 -7.38 -18.77 -0.27
C GLY A 77 -7.50 -17.61 -1.26
N TYR A 78 -7.82 -16.44 -0.71
CA TYR A 78 -8.00 -15.22 -1.48
C TYR A 78 -7.42 -14.02 -0.73
N VAL A 79 -6.99 -13.03 -1.49
CA VAL A 79 -6.56 -11.73 -0.98
C VAL A 79 -7.57 -10.69 -1.44
N GLN A 80 -8.10 -9.95 -0.48
CA GLN A 80 -8.91 -8.76 -0.75
C GLN A 80 -7.99 -7.54 -0.75
N PHE A 81 -8.18 -6.67 -1.74
CA PHE A 81 -7.59 -5.35 -1.81
C PHE A 81 -8.70 -4.31 -1.84
N ASP A 82 -8.76 -3.46 -0.83
CA ASP A 82 -9.74 -2.38 -0.81
C ASP A 82 -9.47 -1.44 -1.99
N HIS A 83 -8.24 -0.92 -2.09
CA HIS A 83 -7.84 -0.03 -3.18
C HIS A 83 -6.40 -0.28 -3.64
N ILE A 84 -6.19 -0.36 -4.95
CA ILE A 84 -4.87 -0.43 -5.58
C ILE A 84 -4.68 0.81 -6.44
N LEU A 85 -3.53 1.47 -6.28
CA LEU A 85 -3.12 2.57 -7.14
C LEU A 85 -1.83 2.22 -7.89
N LEU A 86 -1.86 2.39 -9.20
CA LEU A 86 -0.75 2.10 -10.10
C LEU A 86 -0.18 3.41 -10.64
N HIS A 87 1.05 3.77 -10.27
CA HIS A 87 1.69 5.02 -10.70
C HIS A 87 2.71 4.77 -11.82
N ARG A 88 2.40 5.18 -13.06
CA ARG A 88 3.22 4.83 -14.24
C ARG A 88 4.61 5.49 -14.30
N PHE A 89 4.73 6.73 -13.82
CA PHE A 89 6.02 7.45 -13.88
C PHE A 89 6.97 7.08 -12.75
N LEU A 90 6.46 7.09 -11.50
CA LEU A 90 7.22 6.64 -10.34
C LEU A 90 7.46 5.12 -10.34
N LYS A 91 6.72 4.35 -11.16
CA LYS A 91 6.78 2.88 -11.19
C LYS A 91 6.49 2.26 -9.82
N ARG A 92 5.52 2.84 -9.12
CA ARG A 92 5.13 2.43 -7.77
C ARG A 92 3.69 1.98 -7.74
N VAL A 93 3.40 1.07 -6.83
CA VAL A 93 2.07 0.58 -6.53
C VAL A 93 1.80 0.80 -5.05
N ALA A 94 0.65 1.38 -4.73
CA ALA A 94 0.14 1.42 -3.37
C ALA A 94 -1.04 0.46 -3.24
N VAL A 95 -0.94 -0.43 -2.26
CA VAL A 95 -2.05 -1.24 -1.76
C VAL A 95 -2.56 -0.56 -0.52
N LEU A 96 -3.77 -0.03 -0.60
CA LEU A 96 -4.40 0.70 0.50
C LEU A 96 -5.33 -0.24 1.25
N GLU A 97 -5.06 -0.41 2.54
CA GLU A 97 -5.90 -1.06 3.52
C GLU A 97 -6.68 0.01 4.29
N THR A 98 -8.00 0.01 4.17
CA THR A 98 -8.86 1.01 4.79
C THR A 98 -9.23 0.60 6.21
N LYS A 99 -8.96 1.46 7.19
CA LYS A 99 -9.36 1.26 8.59
C LYS A 99 -10.21 2.42 9.08
N ASN A 100 -11.46 2.13 9.46
CA ASN A 100 -12.39 3.14 9.95
C ASN A 100 -12.36 3.29 11.49
N PHE A 101 -11.23 3.75 12.04
CA PHE A 101 -11.10 3.96 13.48
C PHE A 101 -11.59 5.34 13.91
N SER A 102 -12.58 5.40 14.80
CA SER A 102 -13.05 6.64 15.44
C SER A 102 -12.18 7.09 16.63
N GLY A 103 -11.29 6.22 17.11
CA GLY A 103 -10.41 6.46 18.24
C GLY A 103 -9.04 7.04 17.86
N ARG A 104 -8.15 7.11 18.87
CA ARG A 104 -6.73 7.39 18.66
C ARG A 104 -5.94 6.10 18.51
N ILE A 105 -5.34 5.87 17.36
CA ILE A 105 -4.43 4.73 17.14
C ILE A 105 -3.04 5.04 17.70
N SER A 106 -2.45 4.06 18.36
CA SER A 106 -1.11 4.11 18.95
C SER A 106 -0.46 2.73 18.89
N LYS A 107 0.83 2.67 19.22
CA LYS A 107 1.59 1.42 19.37
C LYS A 107 2.53 1.51 20.57
N ASN A 108 2.92 0.37 21.14
CA ASN A 108 3.93 0.33 22.20
C ASN A 108 5.34 0.05 21.64
N GLU A 109 6.30 -0.16 22.54
CA GLU A 109 7.72 -0.39 22.20
C GLU A 109 7.97 -1.77 21.57
N HIS A 110 7.02 -2.70 21.72
CA HIS A 110 7.07 -4.06 21.15
C HIS A 110 6.33 -4.16 19.80
N ASP A 111 5.94 -3.03 19.21
CA ASP A 111 5.15 -2.96 17.97
C ASP A 111 3.75 -3.60 18.07
N GLU A 112 3.19 -3.63 19.28
CA GLU A 112 1.81 -4.02 19.53
C GLU A 112 0.91 -2.79 19.38
N TRP A 113 -0.21 -2.95 18.67
CA TRP A 113 -1.07 -1.84 18.25
C TRP A 113 -2.36 -1.81 19.05
N ALA A 114 -2.82 -0.59 19.35
CA ALA A 114 -4.08 -0.42 20.07
C ALA A 114 -4.81 0.87 19.67
N VAL A 115 -6.13 0.88 19.87
CA VAL A 115 -6.99 2.04 19.61
C VAL A 115 -7.66 2.51 20.90
N TRP A 116 -7.45 3.79 21.21
CA TRP A 116 -8.06 4.48 22.34
C TRP A 116 -9.39 5.11 21.93
N TYR A 117 -10.50 4.50 22.35
CA TYR A 117 -11.84 5.03 22.10
C TYR A 117 -12.29 5.96 23.23
N PRO A 118 -12.96 7.10 22.93
CA PRO A 118 -13.36 8.09 23.96
C PRO A 118 -14.21 7.52 25.10
N ASN A 119 -15.05 6.53 24.79
CA ASN A 119 -16.00 5.95 25.75
C ASN A 119 -15.47 4.66 26.41
N ARG A 120 -14.17 4.38 26.30
CA ARG A 120 -13.54 3.20 26.92
C ARG A 120 -12.39 3.62 27.82
N ARG A 121 -12.31 2.98 28.99
CA ARG A 121 -11.23 3.21 29.97
C ARG A 121 -9.91 2.56 29.58
N GLN A 122 -9.97 1.48 28.83
CA GLN A 122 -8.81 0.74 28.34
C GLN A 122 -8.79 0.80 26.82
N PRO A 123 -7.59 0.84 26.20
CA PRO A 123 -7.47 0.72 24.77
C PRO A 123 -7.93 -0.67 24.32
N VAL A 124 -8.29 -0.78 23.04
CA VAL A 124 -8.59 -2.07 22.42
C VAL A 124 -7.39 -2.46 21.58
N ASP A 125 -6.80 -3.60 21.91
CA ASP A 125 -5.70 -4.17 21.13
C ASP A 125 -6.20 -4.55 19.74
N ILE A 126 -5.39 -4.23 18.74
CA ILE A 126 -5.66 -4.56 17.35
C ILE A 126 -4.44 -5.26 16.75
N PRO A 127 -4.63 -6.13 15.76
CA PRO A 127 -3.50 -6.63 14.98
C PRO A 127 -2.75 -5.46 14.33
N ASN A 128 -1.45 -5.66 14.07
CA ASN A 128 -0.62 -4.67 13.40
C ASN A 128 -1.19 -4.38 11.98
N PRO A 129 -1.77 -3.18 11.75
CA PRO A 129 -2.45 -2.90 10.50
C PRO A 129 -1.46 -2.68 9.34
N VAL A 130 -0.24 -2.23 9.64
CA VAL A 130 0.80 -2.02 8.63
C VAL A 130 1.32 -3.36 8.13
N ALA A 131 1.56 -4.31 9.05
CA ALA A 131 1.92 -5.68 8.68
C ALA A 131 0.80 -6.41 7.90
N GLN A 132 -0.48 -6.03 8.10
CA GLN A 132 -1.58 -6.52 7.25
C GLN A 132 -1.44 -5.97 5.82
N ALA A 133 -1.33 -4.65 5.67
CA ALA A 133 -1.19 -4.01 4.37
C ALA A 133 0.07 -4.48 3.61
N ASP A 134 1.19 -4.69 4.31
CA ASP A 134 2.43 -5.16 3.71
C ASP A 134 2.37 -6.60 3.22
N ARG A 135 1.62 -7.47 3.91
CA ARG A 135 1.36 -8.83 3.41
C ARG A 135 0.53 -8.80 2.13
N ALA A 136 -0.51 -7.97 2.07
CA ALA A 136 -1.29 -7.78 0.86
C ALA A 136 -0.42 -7.24 -0.29
N ALA A 137 0.39 -6.21 -0.04
CA ALA A 137 1.32 -5.66 -1.01
C ALA A 137 2.33 -6.69 -1.52
N ARG A 138 2.83 -7.57 -0.65
CA ARG A 138 3.72 -8.67 -1.05
C ARG A 138 3.04 -9.64 -2.00
N LEU A 139 1.77 -9.97 -1.78
CA LEU A 139 1.03 -10.87 -2.65
C LEU A 139 0.79 -10.23 -4.03
N LEU A 140 0.48 -8.94 -4.07
CA LEU A 140 0.40 -8.20 -5.34
C LEU A 140 1.76 -8.13 -6.06
N GLN A 141 2.86 -7.97 -5.31
CA GLN A 141 4.21 -8.00 -5.88
C GLN A 141 4.51 -9.35 -6.56
N ILE A 142 4.22 -10.47 -5.89
CA ILE A 142 4.38 -11.81 -6.45
C ILE A 142 3.53 -11.98 -7.72
N TRP A 143 2.30 -11.48 -7.70
CA TRP A 143 1.44 -11.49 -8.88
C TRP A 143 2.05 -10.70 -10.05
N LEU A 144 2.57 -9.49 -9.79
CA LEU A 144 3.22 -8.66 -10.81
C LEU A 144 4.47 -9.34 -11.39
N GLU A 145 5.25 -10.03 -10.56
CA GLU A 145 6.41 -10.83 -10.99
C GLU A 145 6.01 -11.99 -11.88
N ALA A 146 5.01 -12.78 -11.47
CA ALA A 146 4.50 -13.92 -12.23
C ALA A 146 3.96 -13.51 -13.62
N HIS A 147 3.41 -12.30 -13.74
CA HIS A 147 2.85 -11.75 -14.97
C HIS A 147 3.83 -10.81 -15.72
N GLN A 148 5.11 -10.79 -15.35
CA GLN A 148 6.19 -10.04 -16.02
C GLN A 148 6.02 -8.50 -16.00
N HIS A 149 5.36 -7.97 -14.97
CA HIS A 149 5.10 -6.53 -14.79
C HIS A 149 6.12 -5.83 -13.88
N SER A 150 7.11 -6.52 -13.33
CA SER A 150 8.11 -5.93 -12.40
C SER A 150 8.93 -4.78 -13.02
N ALA A 151 9.10 -4.77 -14.34
CA ALA A 151 9.77 -3.67 -15.04
C ALA A 151 8.90 -2.39 -15.07
N ALA A 152 7.58 -2.55 -15.08
CA ALA A 152 6.60 -1.46 -15.04
C ALA A 152 6.42 -0.93 -13.62
N PHE A 153 6.51 -1.80 -12.60
CA PHE A 153 6.31 -1.47 -11.20
C PHE A 153 7.43 -2.05 -10.33
N ARG A 154 8.32 -1.17 -9.87
CA ARG A 154 9.53 -1.54 -9.10
C ARG A 154 9.30 -1.57 -7.60
N ARG A 155 8.30 -0.83 -7.11
CA ARG A 155 8.02 -0.69 -5.67
C ARG A 155 6.54 -0.95 -5.43
N VAL A 156 6.23 -1.92 -4.58
CA VAL A 156 4.86 -2.27 -4.19
C VAL A 156 4.79 -2.13 -2.67
N GLU A 157 3.84 -1.33 -2.19
CA GLU A 157 3.83 -0.87 -0.81
C GLU A 157 2.46 -1.00 -0.18
N GLY A 158 2.42 -1.56 1.03
CA GLY A 158 1.24 -1.54 1.87
C GLY A 158 1.10 -0.20 2.58
N TRP A 159 -0.11 0.36 2.53
CA TRP A 159 -0.47 1.60 3.21
C TRP A 159 -1.75 1.39 4.00
N VAL A 160 -1.74 1.84 5.25
CA VAL A 160 -2.96 1.91 6.06
C VAL A 160 -3.56 3.30 5.89
N ILE A 161 -4.79 3.35 5.38
CA ILE A 161 -5.54 4.57 5.19
C ILE A 161 -6.61 4.67 6.27
N VAL A 162 -6.66 5.82 6.94
CA VAL A 162 -7.69 6.14 7.93
C VAL A 162 -8.47 7.39 7.53
N PRO A 163 -9.71 7.56 8.03
CA PRO A 163 -10.48 8.78 7.80
C PRO A 163 -9.74 10.04 8.27
N PRO A 164 -10.05 11.22 7.69
CA PRO A 164 -9.46 12.50 8.13
C PRO A 164 -9.68 12.80 9.62
N THR A 165 -10.77 12.28 10.18
CA THR A 165 -11.17 12.46 11.59
C THR A 165 -10.40 11.57 12.56
N CYS A 166 -9.74 10.51 12.09
CA CYS A 166 -8.98 9.60 12.94
C CYS A 166 -7.78 10.32 13.59
N LYS A 167 -7.45 9.95 14.84
CA LYS A 167 -6.29 10.51 15.55
C LYS A 167 -5.13 9.50 15.48
N ILE A 168 -3.99 9.90 14.94
CA ILE A 168 -2.78 9.08 14.91
C ILE A 168 -1.81 9.62 15.96
N ASP A 169 -1.41 8.79 16.92
CA ASP A 169 -0.37 9.15 17.88
C ASP A 169 1.03 9.09 17.23
N ARG A 170 1.42 10.20 16.61
CA ARG A 170 2.73 10.31 15.93
C ARG A 170 3.92 10.24 16.88
N THR A 171 3.74 10.50 18.18
CA THR A 171 4.83 10.40 19.16
C THR A 171 5.23 8.94 19.41
N ARG A 172 4.26 8.02 19.31
CA ARG A 172 4.46 6.58 19.50
C ARG A 172 4.69 5.84 18.19
N ILE A 173 3.92 6.18 17.15
CA ILE A 173 3.99 5.52 15.84
C ILE A 173 5.18 6.01 15.02
N GLY A 174 5.60 7.27 15.19
CA GLY A 174 6.58 7.91 14.34
C GLY A 174 6.00 8.42 13.02
N THR A 175 6.83 9.16 12.29
CA THR A 175 6.45 9.82 11.02
C THR A 175 6.79 8.98 9.79
N GLY A 176 7.66 7.98 9.90
CA GLY A 176 8.07 7.12 8.78
C GLY A 176 7.11 5.96 8.47
N ILE A 177 6.20 5.64 9.38
CA ILE A 177 5.28 4.50 9.21
C ILE A 177 4.17 4.84 8.21
N ARG A 178 3.85 3.88 7.33
CA ARG A 178 2.84 3.97 6.25
C ARG A 178 1.40 3.81 6.77
N ILE A 179 1.07 4.61 7.80
CA ILE A 179 -0.30 4.87 8.22
C ILE A 179 -0.58 6.38 8.08
N VAL A 180 -1.60 6.71 7.31
CA VAL A 180 -1.87 8.10 6.90
C VAL A 180 -3.36 8.34 6.77
N LYS A 181 -3.75 9.59 6.99
CA LYS A 181 -5.12 10.03 6.69
C LYS A 181 -5.28 10.13 5.19
N VAL A 182 -6.44 9.74 4.67
CA VAL A 182 -6.70 9.72 3.21
C VAL A 182 -6.44 11.06 2.52
N ASP A 183 -6.74 12.18 3.17
CA ASP A 183 -6.51 13.54 2.66
C ASP A 183 -5.03 13.93 2.56
N ASN A 184 -4.16 13.27 3.33
CA ASN A 184 -2.70 13.49 3.29
C ASN A 184 -1.97 12.42 2.46
N PHE A 185 -2.68 11.42 1.94
CA PHE A 185 -2.05 10.28 1.28
C PHE A 185 -1.31 10.66 0.00
N HIS A 186 -1.90 11.54 -0.83
CA HIS A 186 -1.30 11.92 -2.10
C HIS A 186 0.12 12.45 -1.94
N GLU A 187 0.27 13.51 -1.14
CA GLU A 187 1.56 14.13 -0.83
C GLU A 187 2.52 13.07 -0.29
N ARG A 188 2.12 12.32 0.74
CA ARG A 188 2.97 11.28 1.36
C ARG A 188 3.43 10.17 0.43
N TRP A 189 2.62 9.79 -0.55
CA TRP A 189 2.98 8.73 -1.50
C TRP A 189 3.86 9.23 -2.63
N THR A 190 3.70 10.49 -3.03
CA THR A 190 4.52 11.13 -4.06
C THR A 190 5.80 11.78 -3.52
N ASP A 191 5.84 12.10 -2.24
CA ASP A 191 6.93 12.76 -1.53
C ASP A 191 8.02 11.77 -1.13
N ASP A 192 8.68 11.15 -2.11
CA ASP A 192 9.99 10.49 -1.94
C ASP A 192 10.54 10.09 -3.33
N VAL A 193 10.71 11.05 -4.24
CA VAL A 193 11.23 10.77 -5.59
C VAL A 193 12.74 10.58 -5.53
N SER A 194 13.20 9.34 -5.39
CA SER A 194 14.62 8.99 -5.44
C SER A 194 15.14 9.06 -6.87
N PHE A 195 16.48 9.11 -7.03
CA PHE A 195 17.15 9.06 -8.33
C PHE A 195 16.72 7.85 -9.18
N ALA A 196 16.41 6.71 -8.53
CA ALA A 196 15.89 5.52 -9.20
C ALA A 196 14.49 5.75 -9.82
N ASP A 197 13.62 6.50 -9.15
CA ASP A 197 12.29 6.88 -9.65
C ASP A 197 12.39 7.96 -10.76
N ALA A 198 13.42 8.80 -10.71
CA ALA A 198 13.71 9.77 -11.77
C ALA A 198 14.06 9.09 -13.11
N THR A 199 14.74 7.92 -13.08
CA THR A 199 14.92 7.08 -14.30
C THR A 199 13.64 6.33 -14.70
N GLY A 200 12.67 6.21 -13.79
CA GLY A 200 11.36 5.63 -14.03
C GLY A 200 10.58 6.39 -15.11
N PHE A 201 10.76 7.71 -15.20
CA PHE A 201 10.17 8.54 -16.27
C PHE A 201 10.60 8.11 -17.68
N LEU A 202 11.88 7.72 -17.86
CA LEU A 202 12.45 7.29 -19.16
C LEU A 202 11.93 5.93 -19.62
N THR A 203 11.50 5.10 -18.67
CA THR A 203 10.99 3.75 -18.93
C THR A 203 9.52 3.62 -18.53
N SER A 204 8.84 4.76 -18.37
CA SER A 204 7.44 4.82 -17.94
C SER A 204 6.56 4.13 -18.96
N ILE A 205 5.54 3.44 -18.47
CA ILE A 205 4.57 2.82 -19.36
C ILE A 205 3.58 3.87 -19.87
N SER A 206 3.10 3.68 -21.10
CA SER A 206 2.04 4.51 -21.68
C SER A 206 0.73 4.36 -20.90
N PRO A 207 -0.20 5.34 -21.01
CA PRO A 207 -1.55 5.19 -20.45
C PRO A 207 -2.26 3.92 -20.94
N ALA A 208 -2.08 3.53 -22.21
CA ALA A 208 -2.64 2.31 -22.76
C ALA A 208 -2.08 1.05 -22.09
N GLN A 209 -0.75 0.97 -21.92
CA GLN A 209 -0.12 -0.13 -21.19
C GLN A 209 -0.55 -0.19 -19.72
N LEU A 210 -0.68 0.96 -19.05
CA LEU A 210 -1.21 1.04 -17.69
C LEU A 210 -2.64 0.45 -17.63
N GLY A 211 -3.48 0.82 -18.60
CA GLY A 211 -4.82 0.25 -18.77
C GLY A 211 -4.79 -1.27 -19.01
N THR A 212 -3.86 -1.77 -19.83
CA THR A 212 -3.70 -3.22 -20.07
C THR A 212 -3.33 -3.98 -18.80
N VAL A 213 -2.37 -3.49 -18.00
CA VAL A 213 -2.01 -4.15 -16.73
C VAL A 213 -3.20 -4.14 -15.77
N GLY A 214 -3.90 -3.01 -15.65
CA GLY A 214 -5.07 -2.90 -14.80
C GLY A 214 -6.21 -3.82 -15.24
N ALA A 215 -6.48 -3.92 -16.55
CA ALA A 215 -7.48 -4.85 -17.09
C ALA A 215 -7.11 -6.31 -16.82
N GLN A 216 -5.83 -6.67 -16.89
CA GLN A 216 -5.37 -8.00 -16.54
C GLN A 216 -5.59 -8.31 -15.05
N LEU A 217 -5.28 -7.37 -14.14
CA LEU A 217 -5.61 -7.51 -12.72
C LEU A 217 -7.12 -7.73 -12.50
N ILE A 218 -7.95 -6.90 -13.12
CA ILE A 218 -9.41 -6.97 -13.00
C ILE A 218 -9.95 -8.30 -13.54
N SER A 219 -9.35 -8.85 -14.61
CA SER A 219 -9.77 -10.15 -15.15
C SER A 219 -9.58 -11.32 -14.20
N GLN A 220 -8.72 -11.17 -13.17
CA GLN A 220 -8.49 -12.17 -12.13
C GLN A 220 -9.43 -12.00 -10.92
N HIS A 221 -10.36 -11.05 -10.99
CA HIS A 221 -11.27 -10.78 -9.91
C HIS A 221 -12.22 -11.96 -9.67
N VAL A 222 -12.26 -12.44 -8.43
CA VAL A 222 -13.23 -13.45 -7.98
C VAL A 222 -14.16 -12.83 -6.95
N PRO A 223 -15.42 -12.50 -7.31
CA PRO A 223 -16.40 -11.98 -6.37
C PRO A 223 -16.52 -12.90 -5.15
N PRO A 224 -16.65 -12.35 -3.93
CA PRO A 224 -16.81 -13.17 -2.75
C PRO A 224 -18.18 -13.86 -2.76
N ASP A 225 -18.21 -15.13 -2.36
CA ASP A 225 -19.43 -15.91 -2.13
C ASP A 225 -19.61 -16.11 -0.62
N TYR A 226 -20.18 -15.10 0.03
CA TYR A 226 -20.50 -15.18 1.45
C TYR A 226 -21.77 -16.01 1.60
N ALA A 227 -21.63 -17.31 1.85
CA ALA A 227 -22.73 -18.23 2.13
C ALA A 227 -23.43 -17.89 3.46
N TRP A 228 -24.11 -16.73 3.53
CA TRP A 228 -24.63 -16.11 4.75
C TRP A 228 -25.56 -17.02 5.54
N ARG A 229 -26.47 -17.75 4.86
CA ARG A 229 -27.34 -18.75 5.50
C ARG A 229 -26.54 -19.79 6.27
N LYS A 230 -25.53 -20.38 5.63
CA LYS A 230 -24.66 -21.40 6.24
C LYS A 230 -23.89 -20.83 7.42
N ARG A 231 -23.38 -19.59 7.31
CA ARG A 231 -22.67 -18.91 8.39
C ARG A 231 -23.52 -18.74 9.65
N PHE A 232 -24.81 -18.42 9.51
CA PHE A 232 -25.72 -18.25 10.64
C PHE A 232 -26.56 -19.50 10.97
N SER A 233 -26.26 -20.63 10.31
CA SER A 233 -27.02 -21.88 10.47
C SER A 233 -28.53 -21.69 10.32
N VAL A 234 -28.95 -20.80 9.41
CA VAL A 234 -30.36 -20.63 9.08
C VAL A 234 -30.75 -21.82 8.21
N ALA A 235 -31.76 -22.58 8.66
CA ALA A 235 -32.23 -23.75 7.93
C ALA A 235 -32.64 -23.34 6.51
N GLU A 236 -32.23 -24.10 5.50
CA GLU A 236 -32.83 -23.93 4.18
C GLU A 236 -34.33 -24.17 4.35
N MET A 237 -35.14 -23.17 4.00
CA MET A 237 -36.53 -23.45 3.71
C MET A 237 -36.52 -24.40 2.52
N ALA A 238 -36.60 -25.71 2.80
CA ALA A 238 -37.03 -26.67 1.82
C ALA A 238 -38.30 -26.06 1.23
N SER A 239 -38.22 -25.67 -0.04
CA SER A 239 -39.42 -25.33 -0.81
C SER A 239 -40.36 -26.48 -0.54
N SER A 240 -41.47 -26.20 0.14
CA SER A 240 -42.44 -27.22 0.50
C SER A 240 -43.05 -27.67 -0.83
N GLU A 241 -42.38 -28.63 -1.47
CA GLU A 241 -43.05 -29.59 -2.30
C GLU A 241 -44.16 -30.14 -1.41
N ILE A 242 -45.38 -29.86 -1.82
CA ILE A 242 -46.60 -30.38 -1.25
C ILE A 242 -46.51 -31.90 -1.43
N ALA A 243 -45.93 -32.58 -0.45
CA ALA A 243 -46.00 -34.03 -0.35
C ALA A 243 -47.41 -34.39 0.15
N PRO A 244 -48.15 -35.26 -0.57
CA PRO A 244 -49.46 -35.68 -0.13
C PRO A 244 -49.35 -36.52 1.14
N THR A 245 -50.29 -36.28 2.04
CA THR A 245 -50.50 -36.95 3.32
C THR A 245 -50.41 -38.47 3.21
N PRO A 246 -49.58 -39.17 4.02
CA PRO A 246 -49.75 -40.60 4.23
C PRO A 246 -50.69 -40.85 5.41
N VAL A 247 -51.56 -41.82 5.18
CA VAL A 247 -52.56 -42.37 6.09
C VAL A 247 -51.91 -43.07 7.28
N VAL A 248 -52.52 -42.91 8.45
CA VAL A 248 -52.19 -43.54 9.73
C VAL A 248 -52.28 -45.07 9.64
N SER A 249 -51.29 -45.77 10.21
CA SER A 249 -51.45 -47.14 10.70
C SER A 249 -50.58 -47.37 11.93
N GLU A 250 -51.18 -47.96 12.97
CA GLU A 250 -50.66 -48.14 14.33
C GLU A 250 -49.62 -49.27 14.48
N GLN A 251 -48.53 -48.96 15.20
CA GLN A 251 -47.76 -49.74 16.23
C GLN A 251 -47.28 -51.20 15.98
N PRO A 252 -46.26 -51.77 16.70
CA PRO A 252 -45.71 -51.35 18.00
C PRO A 252 -44.17 -51.35 18.19
N THR A 253 -43.80 -50.82 19.37
CA THR A 253 -42.53 -50.68 20.11
C THR A 253 -41.44 -51.77 20.03
N LYS A 254 -40.17 -51.33 20.07
CA LYS A 254 -39.09 -51.97 20.86
C LYS A 254 -38.07 -50.94 21.37
N VAL A 255 -37.60 -51.16 22.60
CA VAL A 255 -36.71 -50.34 23.45
C VAL A 255 -35.25 -50.82 23.32
N GLU A 256 -34.31 -49.95 23.77
CA GLU A 256 -32.89 -50.17 24.18
C GLU A 256 -31.79 -49.81 23.16
N THR A 257 -30.59 -49.28 23.47
CA THR A 257 -29.96 -48.47 24.55
C THR A 257 -28.57 -48.03 24.01
N SER A 258 -28.09 -46.84 24.40
CA SER A 258 -26.69 -46.44 24.69
C SER A 258 -25.54 -46.36 23.64
N ALA A 259 -24.82 -45.24 23.79
CA ALA A 259 -23.35 -45.02 23.83
C ALA A 259 -22.61 -44.53 22.57
N ASP A 260 -22.12 -43.28 22.72
CA ASP A 260 -20.80 -42.71 22.38
C ASP A 260 -20.16 -43.00 21.03
N LEU A 261 -19.74 -41.93 20.33
CA LEU A 261 -18.31 -41.64 20.15
C LEU A 261 -18.07 -40.24 19.56
N ILE A 262 -17.12 -39.57 20.19
CA ILE A 262 -16.44 -38.33 19.85
C ILE A 262 -15.67 -38.51 18.54
N THR A 263 -15.73 -37.56 17.62
CA THR A 263 -14.55 -37.16 16.82
C THR A 263 -14.68 -35.71 16.35
N GLU A 264 -13.80 -34.87 16.88
CA GLU A 264 -13.52 -33.51 16.42
C GLU A 264 -12.92 -33.50 15.01
N ALA A 265 -13.36 -32.56 14.18
CA ALA A 265 -12.55 -32.04 13.08
C ALA A 265 -12.87 -30.54 12.93
N ALA A 266 -12.16 -29.72 13.69
CA ALA A 266 -12.18 -28.26 13.58
C ALA A 266 -11.40 -27.83 12.33
N THR A 267 -12.11 -27.52 11.25
CA THR A 267 -11.58 -26.70 10.14
C THR A 267 -11.52 -25.24 10.60
N PHE A 268 -10.32 -24.77 10.95
CA PHE A 268 -10.01 -23.35 11.08
C PHE A 268 -9.91 -22.71 9.69
N SER A 269 -10.68 -21.63 9.46
CA SER A 269 -10.40 -20.63 8.42
C SER A 269 -10.14 -19.28 9.08
N PRO A 270 -9.18 -18.47 8.56
CA PRO A 270 -8.70 -17.28 9.25
C PRO A 270 -9.40 -16.03 8.73
N GLU A 271 -10.47 -15.59 9.39
CA GLU A 271 -10.94 -14.20 9.28
C GLU A 271 -11.17 -13.66 10.70
N GLY A 272 -10.06 -13.31 11.34
CA GLY A 272 -10.07 -12.69 12.66
C GLY A 272 -10.41 -11.21 12.57
N GLN A 273 -11.70 -10.88 12.69
CA GLN A 273 -12.11 -9.65 13.38
C GLN A 273 -12.43 -10.04 14.83
N VAL A 274 -11.51 -9.70 15.74
CA VAL A 274 -11.63 -10.00 17.16
C VAL A 274 -12.71 -9.10 17.77
N ILE A 275 -13.80 -9.71 18.24
CA ILE A 275 -14.75 -9.09 19.18
C ILE A 275 -14.22 -9.34 20.59
N VAL A 276 -13.68 -8.33 21.26
CA VAL A 276 -13.19 -8.44 22.65
C VAL A 276 -14.32 -8.16 23.65
N GLN A 277 -14.70 -9.20 24.41
CA GLN A 277 -15.45 -9.11 25.67
C GLN A 277 -14.52 -8.77 26.86
N LEU A 278 -15.07 -8.09 27.87
CA LEU A 278 -14.38 -7.50 29.04
C LEU A 278 -14.17 -8.48 30.22
N ARG A 279 -12.95 -8.50 30.78
CA ARG A 279 -12.49 -8.71 32.20
C ARG A 279 -11.08 -9.34 32.18
N GLY A 280 -10.06 -9.04 32.99
CA GLY A 280 -9.79 -8.12 34.09
C GLY A 280 -8.67 -8.68 35.00
N GLY A 281 -7.51 -7.99 35.13
CA GLY A 281 -6.69 -7.92 36.37
C GLY A 281 -5.36 -8.71 36.53
N GLY A 282 -4.27 -7.97 36.81
CA GLY A 282 -3.10 -8.32 37.68
C GLY A 282 -1.89 -9.03 37.02
N THR A 283 -0.59 -8.79 37.29
CA THR A 283 0.29 -7.75 37.90
C THR A 283 1.74 -8.31 37.93
N HIS A 284 2.76 -7.42 37.95
CA HIS A 284 4.21 -7.60 38.27
C HIS A 284 5.12 -8.30 37.23
N ALA A 285 6.18 -7.69 36.66
CA ALA A 285 7.38 -6.96 37.15
C ALA A 285 8.57 -7.89 37.49
N ASP A 286 9.63 -7.87 36.65
CA ASP A 286 11.01 -7.46 37.00
C ASP A 286 12.06 -7.90 35.94
N HIS A 287 12.95 -6.95 35.61
CA HIS A 287 14.29 -7.11 35.00
C HIS A 287 15.32 -7.29 36.15
N PRO A 288 16.68 -7.38 35.97
CA PRO A 288 17.56 -7.29 34.79
C PRO A 288 18.57 -8.51 34.77
N GLU A 289 19.70 -8.63 34.07
CA GLU A 289 20.87 -7.75 33.92
C GLU A 289 21.98 -8.49 33.10
N GLN A 290 22.76 -7.73 32.31
CA GLN A 290 24.21 -7.82 31.95
C GLN A 290 24.88 -9.20 31.66
N ALA A 291 25.99 -9.34 30.93
CA ALA A 291 26.86 -8.61 30.01
C ALA A 291 27.95 -9.66 29.65
N HIS A 292 28.65 -9.54 28.52
CA HIS A 292 30.12 -9.58 28.46
C HIS A 292 30.63 -9.61 27.02
N GLU A 293 31.60 -8.72 26.82
CA GLU A 293 32.52 -8.55 25.71
C GLU A 293 33.40 -9.80 25.50
N ASP A 294 33.89 -10.04 24.29
CA ASP A 294 35.35 -10.06 24.09
C ASP A 294 35.75 -9.86 22.62
N GLU A 295 36.89 -9.20 22.47
CA GLU A 295 37.54 -8.69 21.28
C GLU A 295 38.18 -9.80 20.41
N ARG A 296 38.42 -9.50 19.13
CA ARG A 296 39.77 -9.52 18.47
C ARG A 296 39.66 -9.56 16.94
N GLU A 297 40.05 -8.45 16.32
CA GLU A 297 40.80 -8.39 15.05
C GLU A 297 42.32 -8.46 15.37
N PRO A 298 43.30 -8.62 14.43
CA PRO A 298 43.33 -8.04 13.07
C PRO A 298 44.10 -8.79 11.96
N ALA A 299 44.12 -8.16 10.77
CA ALA A 299 45.28 -7.92 9.89
C ALA A 299 45.18 -8.40 8.42
N GLU A 300 45.11 -7.40 7.52
CA GLU A 300 45.87 -7.14 6.26
C GLU A 300 46.64 -8.32 5.61
N ASN A 301 46.76 -8.51 4.27
CA ASN A 301 47.27 -7.56 3.28
C ASN A 301 47.31 -8.17 1.84
N SER A 302 47.53 -7.32 0.81
CA SER A 302 48.13 -7.60 -0.52
C SER A 302 47.32 -8.39 -1.59
N GLU A 303 47.52 -8.27 -2.91
CA GLU A 303 47.88 -7.21 -3.87
C GLU A 303 47.65 -7.82 -5.27
N ALA A 304 47.23 -6.97 -6.21
CA ALA A 304 47.42 -6.95 -7.67
C ALA A 304 47.73 -8.23 -8.52
N GLY A 305 47.02 -8.33 -9.67
CA GLY A 305 47.45 -9.07 -10.85
C GLY A 305 46.64 -8.70 -12.12
N GLN A 306 47.31 -8.09 -13.11
CA GLN A 306 46.81 -7.67 -14.43
C GLN A 306 47.11 -8.72 -15.53
N GLN A 307 46.54 -8.47 -16.73
CA GLN A 307 46.78 -9.05 -18.08
C GLN A 307 45.71 -10.08 -18.52
N ASP A 308 45.18 -10.12 -19.76
CA ASP A 308 45.30 -9.29 -20.96
C ASP A 308 44.14 -9.63 -21.95
N ALA A 309 43.91 -8.71 -22.88
CA ALA A 309 43.04 -8.60 -24.07
C ALA A 309 42.21 -9.77 -24.68
N GLN A 310 41.01 -9.38 -25.16
CA GLN A 310 40.05 -10.05 -26.09
C GLN A 310 40.43 -9.98 -27.59
N PRO A 311 39.74 -10.79 -28.43
CA PRO A 311 39.01 -10.26 -29.61
C PRO A 311 37.55 -10.83 -29.66
N GLU A 312 36.48 -10.30 -30.26
CA GLU A 312 36.23 -9.19 -31.20
C GLU A 312 34.71 -8.83 -31.22
N LYS A 313 34.42 -7.52 -31.26
CA LYS A 313 33.40 -6.75 -32.03
C LYS A 313 31.93 -7.21 -32.15
N LYS A 314 31.06 -6.56 -31.34
CA LYS A 314 29.65 -6.23 -31.66
C LYS A 314 29.28 -4.81 -31.20
N ARG A 315 28.74 -4.03 -32.15
CA ARG A 315 28.06 -2.71 -32.07
C ARG A 315 28.84 -1.55 -31.40
N THR A 316 29.33 -0.66 -32.26
CA THR A 316 30.06 0.58 -31.95
C THR A 316 29.24 1.55 -31.07
N LYS A 317 29.61 1.62 -29.78
CA LYS A 317 29.34 2.78 -28.92
C LYS A 317 30.47 3.79 -29.10
N SER A 318 30.26 4.86 -29.86
CA SER A 318 31.10 6.05 -29.72
C SER A 318 30.71 6.74 -28.42
N ALA A 319 31.57 6.68 -27.40
CA ALA A 319 31.40 7.45 -26.18
C ALA A 319 31.64 8.93 -26.50
N VAL A 320 30.57 9.67 -26.81
CA VAL A 320 30.63 11.13 -26.89
C VAL A 320 31.03 11.64 -25.49
N LYS A 321 32.02 12.53 -25.40
CA LYS A 321 32.45 13.14 -24.13
C LYS A 321 31.58 14.36 -23.82
N ALA A 322 31.44 14.70 -22.53
CA ALA A 322 30.79 15.95 -22.14
C ALA A 322 31.52 17.14 -22.78
N SER A 323 30.78 18.19 -23.10
CA SER A 323 31.34 19.44 -23.61
C SER A 323 32.27 20.09 -22.57
N ALA A 324 33.06 21.05 -23.04
CA ALA A 324 33.79 21.94 -22.16
C ALA A 324 32.83 22.65 -21.19
N LEU A 325 33.37 23.02 -20.03
CA LEU A 325 32.69 23.86 -19.06
C LEU A 325 32.69 25.31 -19.57
N ILE A 326 31.52 25.92 -19.64
CA ILE A 326 31.31 27.27 -20.18
C ILE A 326 30.78 28.14 -19.02
N PRO A 327 31.40 29.29 -18.73
CA PRO A 327 30.89 30.21 -17.72
C PRO A 327 29.55 30.82 -18.16
N VAL A 328 28.60 30.95 -17.21
CA VAL A 328 27.27 31.55 -17.45
C VAL A 328 27.21 32.94 -16.80
N ILE A 329 27.53 33.02 -15.51
CA ILE A 329 27.69 34.26 -14.73
C ILE A 329 28.86 34.06 -13.73
N GLU A 330 29.24 35.08 -12.97
CA GLU A 330 30.34 34.94 -11.99
C GLU A 330 30.07 33.78 -11.01
N GLY A 331 31.02 32.86 -10.90
CA GLY A 331 30.93 31.70 -10.01
C GLY A 331 29.95 30.60 -10.46
N ILE A 332 29.29 30.70 -11.63
CA ILE A 332 28.40 29.67 -12.18
C ILE A 332 28.80 29.30 -13.61
N SER A 333 28.92 28.01 -13.87
CA SER A 333 29.25 27.50 -15.20
C SER A 333 28.36 26.32 -15.58
N GLU A 334 28.28 26.03 -16.87
CA GLU A 334 27.50 24.92 -17.40
C GLU A 334 28.31 24.02 -18.33
N ARG A 335 27.81 22.81 -18.59
CA ARG A 335 28.28 21.97 -19.69
C ARG A 335 27.17 21.08 -20.21
N VAL A 336 27.25 20.74 -21.49
CA VAL A 336 26.39 19.74 -22.12
C VAL A 336 26.99 18.36 -21.91
N LEU A 337 26.20 17.43 -21.42
CA LEU A 337 26.59 16.03 -21.22
C LEU A 337 26.39 15.24 -22.52
N PRO A 338 27.02 14.05 -22.64
CA PRO A 338 26.90 13.19 -23.83
C PRO A 338 25.47 12.81 -24.20
N ASP A 339 24.55 12.90 -23.24
CA ASP A 339 23.12 12.59 -23.39
C ASP A 339 22.27 13.83 -23.68
N GLY A 340 22.88 14.97 -23.99
CA GLY A 340 22.21 16.22 -24.36
C GLY A 340 21.70 17.06 -23.18
N ARG A 341 21.92 16.63 -21.94
CA ARG A 341 21.53 17.41 -20.74
C ARG A 341 22.53 18.51 -20.42
N VAL A 342 22.06 19.56 -19.76
CA VAL A 342 22.92 20.64 -19.27
C VAL A 342 23.15 20.46 -17.77
N ALA A 343 24.41 20.54 -17.37
CA ALA A 343 24.84 20.50 -15.98
C ALA A 343 25.34 21.89 -15.56
N PHE A 344 24.68 22.51 -14.59
CA PHE A 344 25.12 23.76 -13.96
C PHE A 344 25.91 23.48 -12.69
N LEU A 345 27.04 24.16 -12.53
CA LEU A 345 27.98 24.03 -11.43
C LEU A 345 28.22 25.41 -10.84
N ALA A 346 28.22 25.48 -9.50
CA ALA A 346 28.66 26.66 -8.78
C ALA A 346 30.09 26.46 -8.25
N GLN A 347 30.86 27.54 -8.23
CA GLN A 347 32.19 27.57 -7.65
C GLN A 347 32.10 27.35 -6.14
N THR A 348 32.88 26.41 -5.63
CA THR A 348 32.89 26.08 -4.20
C THR A 348 33.45 27.26 -3.38
N GLY A 349 32.81 27.57 -2.25
CA GLY A 349 33.24 28.67 -1.36
C GLY A 349 32.72 30.05 -1.77
N THR A 350 31.77 30.12 -2.70
CA THR A 350 31.14 31.38 -3.15
C THR A 350 29.63 31.38 -2.89
N PRO A 351 28.99 32.55 -2.77
CA PRO A 351 27.52 32.66 -2.69
C PRO A 351 26.78 32.13 -3.93
N ALA A 352 27.49 31.89 -5.04
CA ALA A 352 26.95 31.38 -6.28
C ALA A 352 26.20 30.05 -6.12
N ALA A 353 26.57 29.22 -5.14
CA ALA A 353 25.88 27.97 -4.86
C ALA A 353 24.44 28.17 -4.38
N GLU A 354 24.19 29.18 -3.54
CA GLU A 354 22.86 29.51 -3.02
C GLU A 354 21.98 30.12 -4.10
N VAL A 355 22.55 31.03 -4.89
CA VAL A 355 21.90 31.63 -6.06
C VAL A 355 21.49 30.56 -7.06
N LEU A 356 22.42 29.66 -7.41
CA LEU A 356 22.13 28.56 -8.32
C LEU A 356 21.05 27.63 -7.76
N ALA A 357 21.12 27.29 -6.47
CA ALA A 357 20.13 26.43 -5.83
C ALA A 357 18.73 27.05 -5.84
N ALA A 358 18.62 28.36 -5.56
CA ALA A 358 17.35 29.08 -5.57
C ALA A 358 16.68 29.08 -6.96
N ILE A 359 17.47 29.35 -8.01
CA ILE A 359 16.97 29.36 -9.39
C ILE A 359 16.61 27.95 -9.88
N CYS A 360 17.43 26.95 -9.52
CA CYS A 360 17.26 25.58 -9.97
C CYS A 360 16.15 24.83 -9.24
N LYS A 361 15.70 25.29 -8.07
CA LYS A 361 14.62 24.65 -7.30
C LYS A 361 13.35 24.51 -8.15
N GLY A 362 12.90 23.27 -8.36
CA GLY A 362 11.74 22.94 -9.20
C GLY A 362 11.98 22.96 -10.72
N ARG A 363 13.16 23.43 -11.18
CA ARG A 363 13.52 23.52 -12.61
C ARG A 363 14.59 22.51 -13.01
N ALA A 364 15.54 22.23 -12.14
CA ALA A 364 16.62 21.26 -12.32
C ALA A 364 16.69 20.28 -11.14
N ILE A 365 17.43 19.19 -11.34
CA ILE A 365 17.61 18.11 -10.35
C ILE A 365 19.01 18.20 -9.78
N TRP A 366 19.14 18.23 -8.45
CA TRP A 366 20.44 18.20 -7.78
C TRP A 366 21.09 16.82 -7.91
N ASN A 367 22.36 16.79 -8.31
CA ASN A 367 23.19 15.60 -8.37
C ASN A 367 24.30 15.68 -7.32
N PRO A 368 24.18 14.95 -6.20
CA PRO A 368 25.14 15.05 -5.09
C PRO A 368 26.53 14.50 -5.45
N ARG A 369 26.62 13.52 -6.37
CA ARG A 369 27.89 12.88 -6.76
C ARG A 369 28.84 13.85 -7.45
N PHE A 370 28.29 14.74 -8.28
CA PHE A 370 29.07 15.71 -9.06
C PHE A 370 28.84 17.16 -8.62
N ARG A 371 28.06 17.36 -7.55
CA ARG A 371 27.69 18.67 -6.99
C ARG A 371 27.19 19.64 -8.07
N ASN A 372 26.30 19.16 -8.93
CA ASN A 372 25.77 19.93 -10.05
C ASN A 372 24.25 19.82 -10.16
N TRP A 373 23.64 20.78 -10.84
CA TRP A 373 22.21 20.80 -11.17
C TRP A 373 22.01 20.37 -12.62
N LEU A 374 21.13 19.40 -12.85
CA LEU A 374 20.88 18.81 -14.16
C LEU A 374 19.49 19.16 -14.68
N CYS A 375 19.40 19.57 -15.93
CA CYS A 375 18.14 19.78 -16.62
C CYS A 375 18.24 19.46 -18.12
N ALA A 376 17.09 19.39 -18.79
CA ALA A 376 17.03 19.37 -20.26
C ALA A 376 17.39 20.74 -20.85
N GLU A 377 17.75 20.80 -22.13
CA GLU A 377 18.19 22.02 -22.82
C GLU A 377 17.11 23.12 -22.81
N GLU A 378 15.83 22.75 -22.90
CA GLU A 378 14.71 23.71 -22.87
C GLU A 378 14.67 24.47 -21.54
N ARG A 379 14.82 23.73 -20.43
CA ARG A 379 14.87 24.31 -19.08
C ARG A 379 16.19 25.02 -18.81
N ALA A 380 17.29 24.58 -19.42
CA ALA A 380 18.58 25.26 -19.30
C ALA A 380 18.49 26.70 -19.82
N THR A 381 17.74 26.92 -20.90
CA THR A 381 17.51 28.26 -21.44
C THR A 381 16.77 29.17 -20.45
N GLU A 382 15.78 28.65 -19.72
CA GLU A 382 15.07 29.39 -18.69
C GLU A 382 15.99 29.73 -17.50
N ILE A 383 16.82 28.77 -17.08
CA ILE A 383 17.78 28.93 -15.98
C ILE A 383 18.83 29.99 -16.33
N ARG A 384 19.41 29.95 -17.54
CA ARG A 384 20.35 30.97 -18.03
C ARG A 384 19.76 32.37 -17.97
N LYS A 385 18.52 32.54 -18.47
CA LYS A 385 17.82 33.84 -18.43
C LYS A 385 17.60 34.33 -17.00
N ALA A 386 17.21 33.45 -16.08
CA ALA A 386 17.02 33.80 -14.68
C ALA A 386 18.34 34.20 -13.99
N LEU A 387 19.44 33.49 -14.28
CA LEU A 387 20.76 33.78 -13.74
C LEU A 387 21.26 35.16 -14.19
N VAL A 388 21.16 35.46 -15.49
CA VAL A 388 21.59 36.76 -16.04
C VAL A 388 20.71 37.91 -15.52
N ALA A 389 19.39 37.69 -15.38
CA ALA A 389 18.49 38.70 -14.84
C ALA A 389 18.78 39.02 -13.36
N GLN A 390 19.23 38.02 -12.59
CA GLN A 390 19.58 38.21 -11.18
C GLN A 390 20.92 38.95 -11.02
N GLU A 391 21.91 38.68 -11.88
CA GLU A 391 23.19 39.39 -11.89
C GLU A 391 23.03 40.87 -12.27
N ALA A 392 22.19 41.18 -13.27
CA ALA A 392 21.88 42.55 -13.69
C ALA A 392 21.09 43.39 -12.66
N GLY A 393 20.47 42.75 -11.66
CA GLY A 393 19.70 43.39 -10.60
C GLY A 393 20.46 43.61 -9.29
N ALA A 394 21.73 43.19 -9.20
CA ALA A 394 22.56 43.40 -8.01
C ALA A 394 23.17 44.81 -8.03
N PRO A 395 23.00 45.64 -6.97
CA PRO A 395 23.70 46.92 -6.89
C PRO A 395 25.22 46.69 -6.80
N SER A 396 25.97 47.37 -7.67
CA SER A 396 27.44 47.33 -7.74
C SER A 396 28.13 47.85 -6.49
#